data_AF-A0A0H2WEW0-F1
#
_entry.id   AF-A0A0H2WEW0-F1
#
_cell.length_a   1.000
_cell.length_b   1.000
_cell.length_c   1.000
_cell.angle_alpha   90.00
_cell.angle_beta   90.00
_cell.angle_gamma   90.00
#
_symmetry.space_group_name_H-M   'P 1'
#
loop_
_entity.id
_entity.type
_entity.pdbx_description
1 polymer ?
#
loop_
_entity_poly.entity_id
_entity_poly.type
_entity_poly.pdbx_seq_one_letter_code
_entity_poly.pdbx_strand_id
1 'polypeptide(L)'
;MPLTAAAFTAGDLDKLCAKTDVKSRASCAAYIEGAADGVYNTIDAIGGTTGPRVGQYFCLPPDIKAQQMTDAVRKYIAENPKLADYNASTAVSLGLGKAFPCRSY
;
A
#
# COMPACT_ATOMS: atom_id res chain seq x y z
N MET A 1 6.78 18.87 25.21
CA MET A 1 7.02 18.45 23.81
C MET A 1 5.75 17.76 23.33
N PRO A 2 4.98 18.33 22.38
CA PRO A 2 3.81 17.62 21.87
C PRO A 2 4.29 16.43 21.02
N LEU A 3 3.61 15.29 21.15
CA LEU A 3 3.78 14.13 20.29
C LEU A 3 3.31 14.51 18.88
N THR A 4 4.22 14.97 18.02
CA THR A 4 3.96 14.89 16.59
C THR A 4 3.90 13.40 16.26
N ALA A 5 2.76 12.92 15.75
CA ALA A 5 2.70 11.60 15.15
C ALA A 5 3.72 11.60 14.01
N ALA A 6 4.88 10.96 14.22
CA ALA A 6 5.84 10.77 13.15
C ALA A 6 5.11 10.02 12.04
N ALA A 7 5.10 10.57 10.83
CA ALA A 7 4.48 9.92 9.69
C ALA A 7 5.21 8.58 9.45
N PHE A 8 4.46 7.48 9.45
CA PHE A 8 5.03 6.18 9.12
C PHE A 8 5.41 6.16 7.64
N THR A 9 6.71 6.08 7.35
CA THR A 9 7.26 6.28 6.00
C THR A 9 7.40 4.96 5.23
N ALA A 10 7.59 5.04 3.92
CA ALA A 10 7.91 3.87 3.09
C ALA A 10 9.20 3.17 3.56
N GLY A 11 10.20 3.92 4.02
CA GLY A 11 11.42 3.37 4.61
C GLY A 11 11.16 2.63 5.92
N ASP A 12 10.24 3.12 6.76
CA ASP A 12 9.84 2.43 7.99
C ASP A 12 9.05 1.14 7.69
N LEU A 13 8.19 1.18 6.68
CA LEU A 13 7.49 0.00 6.18
C LEU A 13 8.47 -1.06 5.66
N ASP A 14 9.44 -0.68 4.82
CA ASP A 14 10.43 -1.65 4.31
C ASP A 14 11.26 -2.27 5.44
N LYS A 15 11.71 -1.46 6.41
CA LYS A 15 12.37 -1.97 7.62
C LYS A 15 11.50 -2.94 8.41
N LEU A 16 10.21 -2.65 8.56
CA LEU A 16 9.26 -3.54 9.24
C LEU A 16 9.13 -4.87 8.49
N CYS A 17 8.99 -4.79 7.17
CA CYS A 17 8.82 -5.95 6.30
C CYS A 17 10.09 -6.80 6.12
N ALA A 18 11.27 -6.22 6.37
CA ALA A 18 12.54 -6.95 6.35
C ALA A 18 12.77 -7.79 7.62
N LYS A 19 12.02 -7.56 8.70
CA LYS A 19 12.15 -8.34 9.93
C LYS A 19 11.60 -9.77 9.76
N THR A 20 12.25 -10.73 10.39
CA THR A 20 11.95 -12.16 10.24
C THR A 20 11.05 -12.73 11.34
N ASP A 21 10.86 -12.00 12.45
CA ASP A 21 10.01 -12.44 13.55
C ASP A 21 8.53 -12.46 13.14
N VAL A 22 7.77 -13.39 13.71
CA VAL A 22 6.36 -13.63 13.37
C VAL A 22 5.52 -12.36 13.51
N LYS A 23 5.76 -11.59 14.58
CA LYS A 23 5.03 -10.37 14.87
C LYS A 23 5.24 -9.31 13.78
N SER A 24 6.49 -9.00 13.44
CA SER A 24 6.75 -7.97 12.42
C SER A 24 6.29 -8.38 11.03
N ARG A 25 6.42 -9.66 10.67
CA ARG A 25 5.88 -10.18 9.39
C ARG A 25 4.37 -10.02 9.30
N ALA A 26 3.65 -10.39 10.36
CA ALA A 26 2.21 -10.19 10.44
C ALA A 26 1.83 -8.70 10.39
N SER A 27 2.58 -7.84 11.10
CA SER A 27 2.34 -6.39 11.09
C SER A 27 2.60 -5.74 9.74
N CYS A 28 3.65 -6.15 9.01
CA CYS A 28 3.90 -5.69 7.64
C CYS A 28 2.74 -6.05 6.71
N ALA A 29 2.34 -7.32 6.70
CA ALA A 29 1.24 -7.80 5.86
C ALA A 29 -0.07 -7.06 6.18
N ALA A 30 -0.42 -6.95 7.46
CA ALA A 30 -1.63 -6.26 7.90
C ALA A 30 -1.63 -4.75 7.54
N TYR A 31 -0.47 -4.08 7.60
CA TYR A 31 -0.38 -2.68 7.18
C TYR A 31 -0.67 -2.53 5.68
N ILE A 32 -0.08 -3.40 4.85
CA ILE A 32 -0.26 -3.37 3.39
C ILE A 32 -1.71 -3.69 3.02
N GLU A 33 -2.31 -4.71 3.63
CA GLU A 33 -3.72 -5.06 3.45
C GLU A 33 -4.63 -3.91 3.87
N GLY A 34 -4.47 -3.38 5.08
CA GLY A 34 -5.29 -2.27 5.56
C GLY A 34 -5.15 -1.00 4.73
N ALA A 35 -3.95 -0.70 4.22
CA ALA A 35 -3.74 0.42 3.30
C ALA A 35 -4.43 0.16 1.95
N ALA A 36 -4.36 -1.06 1.42
CA ALA A 36 -5.02 -1.42 0.18
C ALA A 36 -6.56 -1.35 0.30
N ASP A 37 -7.13 -1.90 1.37
CA ASP A 37 -8.55 -1.83 1.68
C ASP A 37 -9.01 -0.39 1.89
N GLY A 38 -8.21 0.42 2.59
CA GLY A 38 -8.48 1.84 2.79
C GLY A 38 -8.58 2.60 1.46
N VAL A 39 -7.69 2.32 0.51
CA VAL A 39 -7.73 2.90 -0.83
C VAL A 39 -9.00 2.47 -1.57
N TYR A 40 -9.31 1.17 -1.59
CA TYR A 40 -10.52 0.65 -2.23
C TYR A 40 -11.80 1.28 -1.68
N ASN A 41 -11.95 1.26 -0.35
CA ASN A 41 -13.14 1.78 0.32
C ASN A 41 -13.30 3.29 0.14
N THR A 42 -12.19 4.04 0.10
CA THR A 42 -12.23 5.49 -0.15
C THR A 42 -12.68 5.78 -1.57
N ILE A 43 -12.16 5.05 -2.56
CA ILE A 43 -12.55 5.23 -3.97
C ILE A 43 -13.99 4.80 -4.20
N ASP A 44 -14.44 3.71 -3.59
CA ASP A 44 -15.85 3.27 -3.66
C ASP A 44 -16.79 4.31 -3.03
N ALA A 45 -16.45 4.81 -1.85
CA ALA A 45 -17.22 5.86 -1.18
C ALA A 45 -17.32 7.15 -2.02
N ILE A 46 -16.21 7.60 -2.63
CA ILE A 46 -16.21 8.81 -3.47
C ILE A 46 -16.92 8.57 -4.81
N GLY A 47 -16.68 7.41 -5.44
CA GLY A 47 -17.29 7.00 -6.70
C GLY A 47 -18.80 6.78 -6.61
N GLY A 48 -19.33 6.55 -5.41
CA GLY A 48 -20.75 6.47 -5.12
C GLY A 48 -21.45 7.81 -4.86
N THR A 49 -20.70 8.89 -4.55
CA THR A 49 -21.31 10.15 -4.07
C THR A 49 -21.08 11.38 -4.95
N THR A 50 -20.05 11.43 -5.81
CA THR A 50 -19.74 12.65 -6.58
C THR A 50 -18.90 12.40 -7.86
N GLY A 51 -19.35 12.91 -9.01
CA GLY A 51 -18.51 13.14 -10.21
C GLY A 51 -18.11 11.91 -11.05
N PRO A 52 -17.25 12.09 -12.08
CA PRO A 52 -16.71 10.99 -12.88
C PRO A 52 -16.05 9.95 -11.96
N ARG A 53 -16.31 8.66 -12.19
CA ARG A 53 -15.76 7.57 -11.37
C ARG A 53 -14.24 7.73 -11.25
N VAL A 54 -13.76 7.91 -10.03
CA VAL A 54 -12.31 7.87 -9.75
C VAL A 54 -11.84 6.46 -10.06
N GLY A 55 -10.89 6.31 -10.98
CA GLY A 55 -10.34 5.02 -11.33
C GLY A 55 -9.61 4.41 -10.14
N GLN A 56 -9.75 3.09 -9.96
CA GLN A 56 -8.98 2.35 -8.96
C GLN A 56 -7.48 2.49 -9.26
N TYR A 57 -6.66 2.80 -8.25
CA TYR A 57 -5.20 2.91 -8.42
C TYR A 57 -4.55 1.57 -8.76
N PHE A 58 -5.17 0.46 -8.35
CA PHE A 58 -4.74 -0.91 -8.60
C PHE A 58 -5.94 -1.86 -8.58
N CYS A 59 -5.81 -3.02 -9.23
CA CYS A 59 -6.85 -4.03 -9.35
C CYS A 59 -6.29 -5.38 -8.92
N LEU A 60 -6.54 -5.74 -7.66
CA LEU A 60 -6.10 -7.02 -7.10
C LEU A 60 -6.92 -8.18 -7.67
N PRO A 61 -6.28 -9.30 -8.06
CA PRO A 61 -7.00 -10.50 -8.44
C PRO A 61 -7.71 -11.11 -7.20
N PRO A 62 -8.83 -11.82 -7.40
CA PRO A 62 -9.66 -12.32 -6.29
C PRO A 62 -8.96 -13.35 -5.39
N ASP A 63 -7.90 -13.99 -5.90
CA ASP A 63 -7.11 -15.00 -5.19
C ASP A 63 -5.77 -14.47 -4.64
N ILE A 64 -5.53 -13.15 -4.72
CA ILE A 64 -4.29 -12.51 -4.26
C ILE A 64 -3.98 -12.89 -2.81
N LYS A 65 -2.70 -13.14 -2.53
CA LYS A 65 -2.20 -13.41 -1.18
C LYS A 65 -1.51 -12.19 -0.59
N ALA A 66 -1.61 -12.04 0.74
CA ALA A 66 -0.89 -11.05 1.53
C ALA A 66 0.60 -10.95 1.15
N GLN A 67 1.24 -12.10 0.96
CA GLN A 67 2.64 -12.18 0.58
C GLN A 67 2.91 -11.58 -0.80
N GLN A 68 2.05 -11.81 -1.79
CA GLN A 68 2.22 -11.25 -3.13
C GLN A 68 2.09 -9.72 -3.12
N MET A 69 1.16 -9.18 -2.32
CA MET A 69 1.04 -7.74 -2.10
C MET A 69 2.30 -7.19 -1.42
N THR A 70 2.80 -7.90 -0.41
CA THR A 70 4.01 -7.53 0.32
C THR A 70 5.24 -7.49 -0.60
N ASP A 71 5.45 -8.53 -1.39
CA ASP A 71 6.57 -8.64 -2.32
C ASP A 71 6.53 -7.53 -3.38
N ALA A 72 5.34 -7.21 -3.90
CA ALA A 72 5.14 -6.12 -4.86
C ALA A 72 5.51 -4.75 -4.27
N VAL A 73 5.02 -4.43 -3.07
CA VAL A 73 5.29 -3.15 -2.41
C VAL A 73 6.77 -3.02 -2.05
N ARG A 74 7.38 -4.07 -1.48
CA ARG A 74 8.81 -4.06 -1.14
C ARG A 74 9.69 -3.89 -2.38
N LYS A 75 9.36 -4.61 -3.46
CA LYS A 75 10.05 -4.45 -4.75
C LYS A 75 9.96 -3.02 -5.24
N TYR A 76 8.77 -2.40 -5.16
CA TYR A 76 8.58 -1.01 -5.56
C TYR A 76 9.43 -0.04 -4.72
N ILE A 77 9.46 -0.19 -3.39
CA ILE A 77 10.28 0.66 -2.51
C ILE A 77 11.77 0.51 -2.84
N ALA A 78 12.25 -0.72 -3.03
CA ALA A 78 13.64 -1.01 -3.37
C ALA A 78 14.06 -0.41 -4.73
N GLU A 79 13.16 -0.43 -5.71
CA GLU A 79 13.39 0.19 -7.03
C GLU A 79 13.30 1.72 -7.02
N ASN A 80 12.74 2.32 -5.95
CA ASN A 80 12.46 3.75 -5.85
C ASN A 80 12.94 4.35 -4.51
N PRO A 81 14.27 4.37 -4.23
CA PRO A 81 14.79 4.81 -2.94
C PRO A 81 14.47 6.27 -2.59
N LYS A 82 14.17 7.10 -3.60
CA LYS A 82 13.71 8.50 -3.41
C LYS A 82 12.35 8.61 -2.71
N LEU A 83 11.59 7.52 -2.65
CA LEU A 83 10.28 7.46 -1.99
C LEU A 83 10.38 7.04 -0.52
N ALA A 84 11.59 6.78 0.01
CA ALA A 84 11.76 6.31 1.38
C ALA A 84 11.07 7.21 2.41
N ASP A 85 11.08 8.53 2.21
CA ASP A 85 10.46 9.51 3.11
C ASP A 85 8.98 9.76 2.84
N TYR A 86 8.41 9.14 1.80
CA TYR A 86 6.99 9.30 1.47
C TYR A 86 6.14 8.53 2.48
N ASN A 87 4.87 8.92 2.60
CA ASN A 87 3.91 8.16 3.40
C ASN A 87 3.86 6.69 2.92
N ALA A 88 3.90 5.75 3.86
CA ALA A 88 3.88 4.33 3.56
C ALA A 88 2.63 3.91 2.76
N SER A 89 1.45 4.49 3.01
CA SER A 89 0.24 4.18 2.23
C SER A 89 0.35 4.63 0.77
N THR A 90 1.05 5.74 0.49
CA THR A 90 1.37 6.16 -0.88
C THR A 90 2.25 5.12 -1.58
N ALA A 91 3.28 4.61 -0.90
CA ALA A 91 4.14 3.56 -1.46
C ALA A 91 3.38 2.25 -1.70
N VAL A 92 2.41 1.90 -0.83
CA VAL A 92 1.51 0.76 -1.05
C VAL A 92 0.69 0.97 -2.33
N SER A 93 -0.02 2.10 -2.46
CA SER A 93 -0.85 2.37 -3.64
C SER A 93 -0.06 2.34 -4.95
N LEU A 94 1.12 2.98 -4.97
CA LEU A 94 1.97 3.03 -6.17
C LEU A 94 2.60 1.66 -6.49
N GLY A 95 3.04 0.93 -5.46
CA GLY A 95 3.61 -0.41 -5.63
C GLY A 95 2.59 -1.42 -6.16
N LEU A 96 1.39 -1.41 -5.59
CA LEU A 96 0.28 -2.24 -6.07
C LEU A 96 -0.19 -1.79 -7.45
N GLY A 97 -0.24 -0.48 -7.75
CA GLY A 97 -0.61 0.02 -9.08
C GLY A 97 0.35 -0.40 -10.18
N LYS A 98 1.65 -0.44 -9.87
CA LYS A 98 2.68 -0.95 -10.79
C LYS A 98 2.57 -2.46 -11.02
N ALA A 99 2.29 -3.23 -9.97
CA ALA A 99 2.24 -4.69 -10.04
C ALA A 99 0.89 -5.24 -10.55
N PHE A 100 -0.20 -4.56 -10.25
CA PHE A 100 -1.58 -4.96 -10.51
C PHE A 100 -2.37 -3.81 -11.15
N PRO A 101 -1.98 -3.35 -12.37
CA PRO A 101 -2.67 -2.26 -13.04
C PRO A 101 -4.11 -2.67 -13.39
N CYS A 102 -5.06 -1.75 -13.18
CA CYS A 102 -6.42 -1.91 -13.68
C CYS A 102 -6.43 -1.86 -15.22
N ARG A 103 -7.00 -2.88 -15.86
CA ARG A 103 -7.26 -2.84 -17.30
C ARG A 103 -8.48 -1.95 -17.56
N SER A 104 -8.34 -1.00 -18.49
CA SER A 104 -9.53 -0.38 -19.10
C SER A 104 -10.28 -1.45 -19.89
N TYR A 105 -11.54 -1.66 -19.54
CA TYR A 105 -12.53 -2.31 -20.41
C TYR A 105 -13.36 -1.22 -21.09
#